data_AF-A0A6G4R1X0-F1
#
_entry.id   AF-A0A6G4R1X0-F1
#
_cell.length_a   1.000
_cell.length_b   1.000
_cell.length_c   1.000
_cell.angle_alpha   90.00
_cell.angle_beta   90.00
_cell.angle_gamma   90.00
#
_symmetry.space_group_name_H-M   'P 1'
#
loop_
_entity.id
_entity.type
_entity.pdbx_description
1 polymer ?
#
loop_
_entity_poly.entity_id
_entity_poly.type
_entity_poly.pdbx_seq_one_letter_code
_entity_poly.pdbx_strand_id
1 'polypeptide(L)'
;MKFKPIYLGVAAALLVAGVVDARGFGLAKGDFRGFGSLLEWKPKCIEPVRPYGKDPRALRAYMREVDDWSACVDRQAEADAAYAVEQVQDGRDKALRRMREQVLLGY
;
A
#
# COMPACT_ATOMS: atom_id res chain seq x y z
N MET A 1 7.54 0.12 -60.77
CA MET A 1 8.44 0.67 -59.73
C MET A 1 8.14 -0.07 -58.43
N LYS A 2 9.17 -0.67 -57.81
CA LYS A 2 9.12 -1.44 -56.56
C LYS A 2 9.33 -0.48 -55.38
N PHE A 3 8.51 -0.58 -54.32
CA PHE A 3 8.91 -0.22 -52.96
C PHE A 3 8.44 -1.30 -51.98
N LYS A 4 9.37 -1.75 -51.14
CA LYS A 4 9.31 -2.87 -50.20
C LYS A 4 8.60 -2.47 -48.88
N PRO A 5 8.12 -3.45 -48.10
CA PRO A 5 7.35 -3.23 -46.87
C PRO A 5 8.26 -2.92 -45.67
N ILE A 6 7.77 -2.11 -44.73
CA ILE A 6 8.38 -1.95 -43.40
C ILE A 6 7.36 -2.45 -42.37
N TYR A 7 7.67 -3.61 -41.80
CA TYR A 7 7.12 -4.07 -40.52
C TYR A 7 7.74 -3.22 -39.40
N LEU A 8 6.92 -2.53 -38.62
CA LEU A 8 7.25 -2.04 -37.27
C LEU A 8 5.96 -1.38 -36.75
N GLY A 9 5.31 -1.80 -35.69
CA GLY A 9 5.61 -2.84 -34.72
C GLY A 9 4.42 -2.80 -33.77
N VAL A 10 3.92 -3.98 -33.43
CA VAL A 10 3.00 -4.21 -32.33
C VAL A 10 3.53 -3.43 -31.12
N ALA A 11 2.84 -2.36 -30.70
CA ALA A 11 3.06 -1.76 -29.39
C ALA A 11 2.48 -2.72 -28.35
N ALA A 12 3.23 -3.81 -28.17
CA ALA A 12 3.00 -4.83 -27.19
C ALA A 12 3.12 -4.19 -25.81
N ALA A 13 2.00 -4.27 -25.08
CA ALA A 13 1.96 -4.50 -23.64
C ALA A 13 3.26 -4.23 -22.88
N LEU A 14 3.38 -3.01 -22.36
CA LEU A 14 4.06 -2.77 -21.07
C LEU A 14 3.00 -2.30 -20.06
N LEU A 15 1.92 -3.08 -19.95
CA LEU A 15 1.37 -3.36 -18.63
C LEU A 15 2.45 -4.18 -17.93
N VAL A 16 3.43 -3.48 -17.35
CA VAL A 16 4.16 -4.02 -16.22
C VAL A 16 3.08 -4.25 -15.19
N ALA A 17 2.53 -5.47 -15.19
CA ALA A 17 1.87 -6.04 -14.04
C ALA A 17 2.92 -5.89 -12.95
N GLY A 18 2.78 -4.80 -12.18
CA GLY A 18 3.47 -4.64 -10.93
C GLY A 18 3.02 -5.81 -10.10
N VAL A 19 3.79 -6.89 -10.15
CA VAL A 19 3.90 -7.80 -9.04
C VAL A 19 4.45 -6.91 -7.94
N VAL A 20 3.54 -6.23 -7.24
CA VAL A 20 3.87 -5.53 -6.01
C VAL A 20 4.27 -6.67 -5.09
N ASP A 21 5.58 -6.96 -5.05
CA ASP A 21 6.13 -8.05 -4.26
C ASP A 21 5.69 -7.77 -2.82
N ALA A 22 4.72 -8.55 -2.35
CA ALA A 22 4.10 -8.38 -1.05
C ALA A 22 5.10 -8.60 0.10
N ARG A 23 6.35 -8.95 -0.21
CA ARG A 23 7.49 -9.02 0.72
C ARG A 23 7.83 -7.69 1.39
N GLY A 24 7.38 -6.54 0.85
CA GLY A 24 7.56 -5.24 1.50
C GLY A 24 6.67 -5.00 2.72
N PHE A 25 5.53 -5.68 2.86
CA PHE A 25 4.56 -5.36 3.92
C PHE A 25 4.93 -5.89 5.31
N GLY A 26 6.10 -6.51 5.50
CA GLY A 26 6.54 -7.05 6.80
C GLY A 26 6.74 -5.99 7.90
N LEU A 27 6.84 -4.72 7.53
CA LEU A 27 6.96 -3.59 8.45
C LEU A 27 5.67 -2.78 8.63
N ALA A 28 4.61 -3.11 7.88
CA ALA A 28 3.31 -2.46 8.05
C ALA A 28 2.69 -2.88 9.40
N LYS A 29 2.24 -1.87 10.17
CA LYS A 29 1.53 -2.08 11.42
C LYS A 29 0.09 -2.54 11.17
N GLY A 30 -0.52 -2.16 10.06
CA GLY A 30 -1.79 -2.70 9.56
C GLY A 30 -1.61 -3.89 8.62
N ASP A 31 -2.73 -4.54 8.27
CA ASP A 31 -2.79 -5.53 7.21
C ASP A 31 -3.39 -4.92 5.94
N PHE A 32 -2.73 -5.17 4.81
CA PHE A 32 -3.20 -4.77 3.49
C PHE A 32 -3.63 -6.03 2.72
N ARG A 33 -4.87 -6.05 2.23
CA ARG A 33 -5.35 -7.10 1.33
C ARG A 33 -5.66 -6.49 -0.04
N GLY A 34 -5.12 -7.08 -1.10
CA GLY A 34 -5.38 -6.67 -2.47
C GLY A 34 -6.19 -7.73 -3.23
N PHE A 35 -7.31 -7.34 -3.84
CA PHE A 35 -7.99 -8.11 -4.88
C PHE A 35 -8.23 -7.19 -6.08
N GLY A 36 -7.48 -7.38 -7.16
CA GLY A 36 -7.47 -6.45 -8.30
C GLY A 36 -6.81 -5.10 -7.97
N SER A 37 -7.52 -3.98 -8.24
CA SER A 37 -7.07 -2.59 -8.00
C SER A 37 -7.51 -1.99 -6.65
N LEU A 38 -8.28 -2.72 -5.84
CA LEU A 38 -8.70 -2.28 -4.52
C LEU A 38 -7.69 -2.72 -3.46
N LEU A 39 -7.15 -1.74 -2.75
CA LEU A 39 -6.32 -1.94 -1.57
C LEU A 39 -7.21 -1.73 -0.33
N GLU A 40 -7.50 -2.82 0.38
CA GLU A 40 -8.19 -2.75 1.67
C GLU A 40 -7.16 -2.66 2.80
N TRP A 41 -7.25 -1.63 3.63
CA TRP A 41 -6.46 -1.48 4.85
C TRP A 41 -7.27 -1.92 6.07
N LYS A 42 -6.67 -2.72 6.95
CA LYS A 42 -7.26 -3.14 8.22
C LYS A 42 -6.27 -2.89 9.37
N PRO A 43 -6.69 -2.17 10.44
CA PRO A 43 -5.85 -1.99 11.62
C PRO A 43 -5.69 -3.31 12.38
N LYS A 44 -4.56 -3.47 13.07
CA LYS A 44 -4.31 -4.56 14.03
C LYS A 44 -4.73 -4.23 15.46
N CYS A 45 -5.61 -3.24 15.63
CA CYS A 45 -6.14 -2.83 16.93
C CYS A 45 -7.33 -3.73 17.32
N ILE A 46 -7.40 -4.13 18.59
CA ILE A 46 -8.47 -4.98 19.11
C ILE A 46 -9.76 -4.15 19.20
N GLU A 47 -10.74 -4.45 18.35
CA GLU A 47 -12.02 -3.75 18.35
C GLU A 47 -12.80 -4.02 19.65
N PRO A 48 -13.25 -2.98 20.37
CA PRO A 48 -13.98 -3.15 21.61
C PRO A 48 -15.36 -3.73 21.36
N VAL A 49 -15.79 -4.63 22.24
CA VAL A 49 -17.08 -5.31 22.11
C VAL A 49 -18.18 -4.44 22.71
N ARG A 50 -19.20 -4.14 21.92
CA ARG A 50 -20.38 -3.40 22.41
C ARG A 50 -21.00 -4.17 23.60
N PRO A 51 -21.25 -3.51 24.74
CA PRO A 51 -21.88 -4.16 25.88
C PRO A 51 -23.33 -4.55 25.57
N TYR A 52 -23.76 -5.69 26.10
CA TYR A 52 -25.16 -6.11 26.03
C TYR A 52 -25.98 -5.39 27.09
N GLY A 53 -27.04 -4.70 26.66
CA GLY A 53 -27.98 -4.02 27.56
C GLY A 53 -27.71 -2.53 27.77
N LYS A 54 -28.47 -1.92 28.69
CA LYS A 54 -28.49 -0.47 28.93
C LYS A 54 -27.77 -0.04 30.21
N ASP A 55 -26.82 -0.85 30.71
CA ASP A 55 -26.07 -0.48 31.92
C ASP A 55 -25.19 0.76 31.64
N PRO A 56 -25.41 1.89 32.34
CA PRO A 56 -24.62 3.10 32.15
C PRO A 56 -23.13 2.94 32.51
N ARG A 57 -22.80 2.01 33.44
CA ARG A 57 -21.39 1.76 33.80
C ARG A 57 -20.67 1.03 32.67
N ALA A 58 -21.26 -0.05 32.15
CA ALA A 58 -20.73 -0.76 30.99
C ALA A 58 -20.60 0.16 29.76
N LEU A 59 -21.58 1.02 29.51
CA LEU A 59 -21.52 1.98 28.39
C LEU A 59 -20.33 2.96 28.53
N ARG A 60 -20.09 3.50 29.72
CA ARG A 60 -18.94 4.39 29.96
C ARG A 60 -17.60 3.69 29.83
N ALA A 61 -17.51 2.42 30.24
CA ALA A 61 -16.31 1.62 30.04
C ALA A 61 -16.06 1.39 28.55
N TYR A 62 -17.09 0.98 27.80
CA TYR A 62 -17.04 0.82 26.36
C TYR A 62 -16.62 2.09 25.62
N MET A 63 -17.15 3.26 26.00
CA MET A 63 -16.73 4.55 25.40
C MET A 63 -15.24 4.80 25.57
N ARG A 64 -14.65 4.50 26.74
CA ARG A 64 -13.20 4.64 26.93
C ARG A 64 -12.41 3.65 26.09
N GLU A 65 -12.86 2.40 25.98
CA GLU A 65 -12.22 1.41 25.11
C GLU A 65 -12.29 1.82 23.63
N VAL A 66 -13.38 2.46 23.20
CA VAL A 66 -13.52 3.04 21.86
C VAL A 66 -12.53 4.20 21.65
N ASP A 67 -12.36 5.07 22.64
CA ASP A 67 -11.37 6.16 22.57
C ASP A 67 -9.94 5.58 22.43
N ASP A 68 -9.59 4.59 23.26
CA ASP A 68 -8.29 3.91 23.18
C ASP A 68 -8.08 3.18 21.85
N TRP A 69 -9.13 2.52 21.34
CA TRP A 69 -9.10 1.86 20.04
C TRP A 69 -8.91 2.87 18.90
N SER A 70 -9.66 3.98 18.90
CA SER A 70 -9.53 5.03 17.88
C SER A 70 -8.11 5.62 17.85
N ALA A 71 -7.54 5.90 19.03
CA ALA A 71 -6.17 6.37 19.13
C ALA A 71 -5.14 5.32 18.65
N CYS A 72 -5.42 4.03 18.83
CA CYS A 72 -4.60 2.96 18.26
C CYS A 72 -4.67 2.95 16.72
N VAL A 73 -5.89 3.05 16.17
CA VAL A 73 -6.14 3.05 14.72
C VAL A 73 -5.43 4.23 14.07
N ASP A 74 -5.55 5.44 14.64
CA ASP A 74 -4.91 6.65 14.11
C ASP A 74 -3.38 6.50 14.08
N ARG A 75 -2.77 6.04 15.18
CA ARG A 75 -1.32 5.82 15.24
C ARG A 75 -0.84 4.76 14.24
N GLN A 76 -1.63 3.73 13.97
CA GLN A 76 -1.27 2.73 12.97
C GLN A 76 -1.41 3.29 11.55
N ALA A 77 -2.49 4.02 11.27
CA ALA A 77 -2.71 4.66 9.98
C ALA A 77 -1.59 5.65 9.65
N GLU A 78 -1.19 6.50 10.60
CA GLU A 78 -0.08 7.44 10.43
C GLU A 78 1.25 6.73 10.16
N ALA A 79 1.54 5.67 10.92
CA ALA A 79 2.77 4.90 10.74
C ALA A 79 2.82 4.19 9.38
N ASP A 80 1.71 3.58 8.96
CA ASP A 80 1.61 2.90 7.67
C ASP A 80 1.67 3.88 6.50
N ALA A 81 1.06 5.06 6.63
CA ALA A 81 1.15 6.12 5.64
C ALA A 81 2.58 6.63 5.49
N ALA A 82 3.28 6.87 6.60
CA ALA A 82 4.69 7.28 6.59
C ALA A 82 5.57 6.21 5.92
N TYR A 83 5.35 4.94 6.27
CA TYR A 83 6.05 3.82 5.65
C TYR A 83 5.79 3.74 4.14
N ALA A 84 4.54 3.88 3.70
CA ALA A 84 4.20 3.87 2.29
C ALA A 84 4.90 4.98 1.51
N VAL A 85 4.97 6.19 2.08
CA VAL A 85 5.71 7.32 1.48
C VAL A 85 7.20 6.99 1.34
N GLU A 86 7.81 6.43 2.39
CA GLU A 86 9.22 6.01 2.36
C GLU A 86 9.50 4.99 1.25
N GLN A 87 8.67 3.94 1.14
CA GLN A 87 8.82 2.91 0.12
C GLN A 87 8.67 3.46 -1.31
N VAL A 88 7.73 4.40 -1.51
CA VAL A 88 7.56 5.08 -2.81
C VAL A 88 8.78 5.92 -3.17
N GLN A 89 9.35 6.65 -2.20
CA GLN A 89 10.54 7.46 -2.41
C GLN A 89 11.77 6.60 -2.74
N ASP A 90 12.03 5.54 -1.97
CA ASP A 90 13.12 4.61 -2.22
C ASP A 90 12.98 3.92 -3.59
N GLY A 91 11.77 3.47 -3.93
CA GLY A 91 11.46 2.90 -5.24
C GLY A 91 11.74 3.86 -6.41
N ARG A 92 11.33 5.13 -6.27
CA ARG A 92 11.60 6.19 -7.26
C ARG A 92 13.11 6.39 -7.43
N ASP A 93 13.84 6.52 -6.34
CA ASP A 93 15.27 6.81 -6.38
C ASP A 93 16.06 5.63 -6.97
N LYS A 94 15.65 4.39 -6.68
CA LYS A 94 16.18 3.19 -7.34
C LYS A 94 15.89 3.17 -8.84
N ALA A 95 14.68 3.52 -9.26
CA ALA A 95 14.31 3.57 -10.67
C ALA A 95 15.13 4.62 -11.45
N LEU A 96 15.27 5.83 -10.89
CA LEU A 96 16.07 6.91 -11.50
C LEU A 96 17.55 6.54 -11.59
N ARG A 97 18.10 5.89 -10.56
CA ARG A 97 19.48 5.40 -10.56
C ARG A 97 19.70 4.38 -11.66
N ARG A 98 18.82 3.39 -11.78
CA ARG A 98 18.87 2.37 -12.85
C ARG A 98 18.84 3.02 -14.24
N MET A 99 17.97 4.00 -14.44
CA MET A 99 17.90 4.73 -15.72
C MET A 99 19.21 5.48 -16.02
N ARG A 100 19.79 6.17 -15.03
CA ARG A 100 21.08 6.86 -15.20
C ARG A 100 22.20 5.89 -15.53
N GLU A 101 22.25 4.73 -14.88
CA GLU A 101 23.22 3.68 -15.17
C GLU A 101 23.09 3.17 -16.61
N GLN A 102 21.86 2.94 -17.09
CA GLN A 102 21.61 2.54 -18.49
C GLN A 102 22.13 3.58 -19.48
N VAL A 103 21.83 4.86 -19.25
CA VAL A 103 22.33 5.97 -20.08
C VAL A 103 23.86 6.03 -20.09
N LEU A 104 24.50 5.86 -18.93
CA LEU A 104 25.97 5.88 -18.82
C LEU A 104 26.63 4.67 -19.49
N LEU A 105 25.96 3.52 -19.50
CA LEU A 105 26.42 2.29 -20.14
C LEU A 105 26.08 2.23 -21.64
N GLY A 106 25.40 3.25 -22.19
CA GLY A 106 25.07 3.36 -23.60
C GLY A 106 23.95 2.43 -24.09
N TYR A 107 23.07 2.00 -23.17
CA TYR A 107 21.85 1.26 -23.49
C TYR A 107 20.65 2.18 -23.75
#